data_AF-A0A960VYC1-F1
#
_entry.id   AF-A0A960VYC1-F1
#
_cell.length_a   1.000
_cell.length_b   1.000
_cell.length_c   1.000
_cell.angle_alpha   90.00
_cell.angle_beta   90.00
_cell.angle_gamma   90.00
#
_symmetry.space_group_name_H-M   'P 1'
#
loop_
_entity.id
_entity.type
_entity.pdbx_description
1 polymer ?
#
loop_
_entity_poly.entity_id
_entity_poly.type
_entity_poly.pdbx_seq_one_letter_code
_entity_poly.pdbx_strand_id
1 'polypeptide(L)'
;MSEIEYICLSDLHLGAYNSLLTYTDKDAHTDPSKSSQGLLHLVKVLEKIITLVNKKKKARIILNGDIFELALANTNEAAMSFDVFLQSLFDSNKKQTFSDKFIYIPGNHDHHLWETARERQFLEYMEKIPPGKLINIPWHHTKMIKPTPLKSRFITTLIRRHKNLNKGRALVVYPNLCLVDRKTEKYVVITHGHFIESIYRLMSRLQSILLPGKTLPDTIDKIERENFAWIDFFWSVLGRSGGVGESIGIMYDMLQDQNSLEELANNLFTHLMKGGKIPPAFQSMLKPVLNFITAWFVGYIATHERGLTNELLGNDAKTGLSWYIECPLRLQFLQENKAGLPRNMTFVFGHTHKPFCEKSKAFLASGYPAEIGLMNTGGWVVDTIRPQPQFGGSAVLIDEEKNAVLVRLYNETNHKIRFESVDSSEKNPLLKKILDKVDVTSDVFRDFSEAMQEEIQLKRKVIQKRIE
;
A
#
# COMPACT_ATOMS: atom_id res chain seq x y z
N MET A 1 -14.19 -3.53 -25.76
CA MET A 1 -14.38 -4.98 -25.48
C MET A 1 -13.86 -5.20 -24.07
N SER A 2 -14.64 -5.63 -23.08
CA SER A 2 -14.19 -5.61 -21.67
C SER A 2 -13.21 -6.74 -21.29
N GLU A 3 -12.05 -6.83 -21.94
CA GLU A 3 -10.94 -7.66 -21.47
C GLU A 3 -10.19 -6.93 -20.34
N ILE A 4 -9.86 -7.65 -19.28
CA ILE A 4 -9.08 -7.18 -18.14
C ILE A 4 -7.69 -6.80 -18.64
N GLU A 5 -7.33 -5.53 -18.46
CA GLU A 5 -6.03 -4.97 -18.82
C GLU A 5 -5.11 -4.91 -17.60
N TYR A 6 -5.64 -4.56 -16.43
CA TYR A 6 -4.87 -4.45 -15.19
C TYR A 6 -5.51 -5.22 -14.03
N ILE A 7 -4.66 -5.69 -13.13
CA ILE A 7 -5.02 -6.25 -11.82
C ILE A 7 -4.24 -5.46 -10.78
N CYS A 8 -4.94 -4.78 -9.89
CA CYS A 8 -4.34 -4.03 -8.79
C CYS A 8 -4.40 -4.85 -7.51
N LEU A 9 -3.25 -5.08 -6.91
CA LEU A 9 -3.04 -5.79 -5.64
C LEU A 9 -2.22 -4.88 -4.71
N SER A 10 -2.51 -4.86 -3.43
CA SER A 10 -1.77 -4.11 -2.41
C SER A 10 -1.63 -4.94 -1.13
N ASP A 11 -0.80 -4.48 -0.19
CA ASP A 11 -0.80 -4.97 1.19
C ASP A 11 -0.60 -6.49 1.25
N LEU A 12 0.33 -7.00 0.42
CA LEU A 12 0.68 -8.42 0.37
C LEU A 12 1.62 -8.82 1.52
N HIS A 13 2.44 -7.87 1.99
CA HIS A 13 3.44 -8.05 3.05
C HIS A 13 4.25 -9.34 2.88
N LEU A 14 4.78 -9.57 1.67
CA LEU A 14 5.59 -10.76 1.38
C LEU A 14 6.85 -10.73 2.24
N GLY A 15 7.06 -11.80 3.00
CA GLY A 15 8.10 -11.93 4.03
C GLY A 15 7.56 -11.80 5.46
N ALA A 16 6.37 -11.25 5.67
CA ALA A 16 5.78 -11.12 7.01
C ALA A 16 5.22 -12.45 7.53
N TYR A 17 5.48 -12.78 8.80
CA TYR A 17 4.97 -14.00 9.42
C TYR A 17 3.43 -14.04 9.50
N ASN A 18 2.79 -12.87 9.59
CA ASN A 18 1.34 -12.70 9.69
C ASN A 18 0.65 -12.51 8.32
N SER A 19 1.41 -12.43 7.22
CA SER A 19 0.85 -12.42 5.87
C SER A 19 0.31 -13.80 5.49
N LEU A 20 -0.90 -13.83 4.98
CA LEU A 20 -1.58 -15.02 4.43
C LEU A 20 -0.95 -15.50 3.11
N LEU A 21 -0.05 -14.70 2.53
CA LEU A 21 0.64 -15.00 1.28
C LEU A 21 2.08 -15.48 1.52
N THR A 22 2.60 -15.32 2.74
CA THR A 22 3.90 -15.84 3.16
C THR A 22 3.73 -17.18 3.88
N TYR A 23 4.55 -18.18 3.55
CA TYR A 23 4.52 -19.45 4.28
C TYR A 23 5.10 -19.27 5.69
N THR A 24 4.31 -19.66 6.69
CA THR A 24 4.74 -19.73 8.09
C THR A 24 4.24 -21.05 8.66
N ASP A 25 5.10 -21.79 9.36
CA ASP A 25 4.69 -23.03 10.00
C ASP A 25 3.98 -22.79 11.34
N LYS A 26 3.55 -23.88 11.98
CA LYS A 26 2.85 -23.84 13.28
C LYS A 26 3.74 -23.34 14.41
N ASP A 27 5.06 -23.33 14.20
CA ASP A 27 6.03 -22.90 15.19
C ASP A 27 6.40 -21.42 15.05
N ALA A 28 5.66 -20.68 14.20
CA ALA A 28 5.90 -19.27 13.87
C ALA A 28 7.19 -19.03 13.07
N HIS A 29 7.78 -20.08 12.50
CA HIS A 29 8.93 -19.96 11.62
C HIS A 29 8.49 -19.68 10.18
N THR A 30 9.04 -18.61 9.61
CA THR A 30 8.79 -18.20 8.23
C THR A 30 9.83 -18.84 7.32
N ASP A 31 9.39 -19.58 6.31
CA ASP A 31 10.25 -20.15 5.28
C ASP A 31 9.95 -19.46 3.94
N PRO A 32 10.78 -18.48 3.53
CA PRO A 32 10.50 -17.67 2.35
C PRO A 32 10.73 -18.43 1.03
N SER A 33 11.16 -19.70 1.08
CA SER A 33 11.31 -20.56 -0.10
C SER A 33 10.05 -21.37 -0.44
N LYS A 34 9.05 -21.40 0.45
CA LYS A 34 7.82 -22.17 0.29
C LYS A 34 6.62 -21.26 -0.02
N SER A 35 5.68 -21.80 -0.79
CA SER A 35 4.39 -21.15 -1.03
C SER A 35 3.41 -21.42 0.12
N SER A 36 2.71 -20.38 0.57
CA SER A 36 1.51 -20.54 1.40
C SER A 36 0.36 -21.10 0.55
N GLN A 37 -0.64 -21.71 1.21
CA GLN A 37 -1.84 -22.15 0.50
C GLN A 37 -2.66 -20.95 0.02
N GLY A 38 -2.66 -19.84 0.79
CA GLY A 38 -3.30 -18.58 0.41
C GLY A 38 -2.77 -18.04 -0.91
N LEU A 39 -1.45 -17.99 -1.09
CA LEU A 39 -0.81 -17.54 -2.33
C LEU A 39 -1.17 -18.42 -3.53
N LEU A 40 -1.04 -19.74 -3.39
CA LEU A 40 -1.32 -20.68 -4.49
C LEU A 40 -2.77 -20.55 -4.97
N HIS A 41 -3.72 -20.48 -4.05
CA HIS A 41 -5.14 -20.37 -4.40
C HIS A 41 -5.51 -18.98 -4.91
N LEU A 42 -4.91 -17.91 -4.38
CA LEU A 42 -5.07 -16.55 -4.92
C LEU A 42 -4.71 -16.51 -6.40
N VAL A 43 -3.54 -17.06 -6.77
CA VAL A 43 -3.11 -17.06 -8.17
C VAL A 43 -4.06 -17.89 -9.03
N LYS A 44 -4.48 -19.09 -8.58
CA LYS A 44 -5.47 -19.91 -9.31
C LYS A 44 -6.78 -19.15 -9.57
N VAL A 45 -7.30 -18.44 -8.57
CA VAL A 45 -8.53 -17.64 -8.70
C VAL A 45 -8.35 -16.53 -9.73
N LEU A 46 -7.25 -15.77 -9.65
CA LEU A 46 -6.96 -14.71 -10.62
C LEU A 46 -6.78 -15.27 -12.04
N GLU A 47 -6.03 -16.35 -12.20
CA GLU A 47 -5.87 -17.05 -13.49
C GLU A 47 -7.20 -17.49 -14.08
N LYS A 48 -8.09 -18.07 -13.24
CA LYS A 48 -9.42 -18.53 -13.66
C LYS A 48 -10.27 -17.36 -14.16
N ILE A 49 -10.32 -16.25 -13.42
CA ILE A 49 -11.08 -15.05 -13.83
C ILE A 49 -10.55 -14.52 -15.17
N ILE A 50 -9.23 -14.34 -15.30
CA ILE A 50 -8.60 -13.80 -16.52
C ILE A 50 -8.87 -14.74 -17.70
N THR A 51 -8.74 -16.05 -17.52
CA THR A 51 -8.93 -17.02 -18.60
C THR A 51 -10.37 -17.04 -19.12
N LEU A 52 -11.35 -16.83 -18.24
CA LEU A 52 -12.76 -16.77 -18.63
C LEU A 52 -13.10 -15.43 -19.30
N VAL A 53 -12.59 -14.32 -18.76
CA VAL A 53 -12.93 -12.98 -19.23
C VAL A 53 -12.13 -12.58 -20.47
N ASN A 54 -10.83 -12.85 -20.50
CA ASN A 54 -9.93 -12.52 -21.59
C ASN A 54 -9.87 -13.65 -22.62
N LYS A 55 -9.76 -13.27 -23.89
CA LYS A 55 -9.55 -14.21 -25.00
C LYS A 55 -8.06 -14.52 -25.15
N LYS A 56 -7.27 -13.46 -25.37
CA LYS A 56 -5.82 -13.57 -25.63
C LYS A 56 -4.99 -12.52 -24.88
N LYS A 57 -5.61 -11.45 -24.37
CA LYS A 57 -4.90 -10.37 -23.69
C LYS A 57 -4.40 -10.86 -22.33
N LYS A 58 -3.10 -10.68 -22.08
CA LYS A 58 -2.50 -10.92 -20.76
C LYS A 58 -2.78 -9.73 -19.85
N ALA A 59 -3.17 -9.99 -18.62
CA ALA A 59 -3.43 -8.94 -17.65
C ALA A 59 -2.11 -8.43 -17.04
N ARG A 60 -2.00 -7.12 -16.86
CA ARG A 60 -0.84 -6.46 -16.28
C ARG A 60 -1.03 -6.25 -14.79
N ILE A 61 -0.06 -6.65 -13.96
CA ILE A 61 -0.18 -6.48 -12.51
C ILE A 61 0.31 -5.09 -12.11
N ILE A 62 -0.50 -4.41 -11.31
CA ILE A 62 -0.18 -3.20 -10.56
C ILE A 62 -0.01 -3.61 -9.09
N LEU A 63 1.20 -3.45 -8.60
CA LEU A 63 1.62 -3.71 -7.24
C LEU A 63 1.51 -2.38 -6.47
N ASN A 64 0.44 -2.19 -5.70
CA ASN A 64 -0.02 -0.93 -5.10
C ASN A 64 0.34 -0.80 -3.60
N GLY A 65 1.62 -0.89 -3.31
CA GLY A 65 2.22 -0.63 -2.01
C GLY A 65 2.09 -1.79 -1.04
N ASP A 66 3.01 -1.79 -0.06
CA ASP A 66 3.15 -2.80 0.99
C ASP A 66 3.18 -4.23 0.42
N ILE A 67 3.97 -4.36 -0.65
CA ILE A 67 4.15 -5.63 -1.37
C ILE A 67 5.21 -6.47 -0.67
N PHE A 68 6.27 -5.81 -0.23
CA PHE A 68 7.35 -6.39 0.55
C PHE A 68 7.18 -5.96 2.00
N GLU A 69 7.38 -6.88 2.93
CA GLU A 69 7.57 -6.52 4.33
C GLU A 69 9.04 -6.17 4.56
N LEU A 70 9.41 -4.90 4.40
CA LEU A 70 10.78 -4.44 4.73
C LEU A 70 10.85 -3.77 6.10
N ALA A 71 9.71 -3.49 6.73
CA ALA A 71 9.67 -2.89 8.06
C ALA A 71 10.01 -3.90 9.14
N LEU A 72 9.59 -5.16 8.99
CA LEU A 72 9.69 -6.20 10.02
C LEU A 72 10.45 -7.46 9.60
N ALA A 73 10.66 -7.71 8.30
CA ALA A 73 11.38 -8.88 7.81
C ALA A 73 12.73 -8.50 7.18
N ASN A 74 13.63 -9.48 7.08
CA ASN A 74 14.90 -9.24 6.39
C ASN A 74 14.67 -9.08 4.89
N THR A 75 15.51 -8.27 4.23
CA THR A 75 15.36 -8.01 2.78
C THR A 75 15.45 -9.29 1.95
N ASN A 76 16.31 -10.23 2.34
CA ASN A 76 16.44 -11.51 1.64
C ASN A 76 15.16 -12.35 1.77
N GLU A 77 14.51 -12.35 2.94
CA GLU A 77 13.26 -13.11 3.16
C GLU A 77 12.13 -12.53 2.31
N ALA A 78 11.91 -11.21 2.37
CA ALA A 78 10.91 -10.53 1.55
C ALA A 78 11.17 -10.72 0.04
N ALA A 79 12.44 -10.66 -0.39
CA ALA A 79 12.83 -10.90 -1.78
C ALA A 79 12.57 -12.35 -2.22
N MET A 80 12.89 -13.33 -1.37
CA MET A 80 12.64 -14.75 -1.63
C MET A 80 11.14 -15.07 -1.66
N SER A 81 10.33 -14.49 -0.76
CA SER A 81 8.87 -14.61 -0.81
C SER A 81 8.30 -14.01 -2.09
N PHE A 82 8.87 -12.91 -2.60
CA PHE A 82 8.51 -12.39 -3.91
C PHE A 82 8.93 -13.30 -5.07
N ASP A 83 10.06 -14.01 -4.97
CA ASP A 83 10.43 -15.04 -5.95
C ASP A 83 9.39 -16.18 -5.98
N VAL A 84 8.86 -16.60 -4.83
CA VAL A 84 7.78 -17.60 -4.74
C VAL A 84 6.47 -17.07 -5.35
N PHE A 85 6.15 -15.79 -5.13
CA PHE A 85 5.03 -15.12 -5.79
C PHE A 85 5.17 -15.14 -7.32
N LEU A 86 6.35 -14.82 -7.86
CA LEU A 86 6.62 -14.89 -9.29
C LEU A 86 6.52 -16.32 -9.83
N GLN A 87 7.06 -17.31 -9.13
CA GLN A 87 6.94 -18.72 -9.51
C GLN A 87 5.48 -19.17 -9.58
N SER A 88 4.66 -18.71 -8.62
CA SER A 88 3.23 -19.01 -8.60
C SER A 88 2.51 -18.39 -9.82
N LEU A 89 2.84 -17.15 -10.17
CA LEU A 89 2.26 -16.45 -11.33
C LEU A 89 2.71 -17.00 -12.69
N PHE A 90 3.93 -17.53 -12.78
CA PHE A 90 4.57 -17.88 -14.06
C PHE A 90 5.05 -19.33 -14.10
N ASP A 91 4.11 -20.26 -13.99
CA ASP A 91 4.34 -21.69 -14.26
C ASP A 91 4.72 -21.90 -15.74
N SER A 92 5.92 -22.44 -15.98
CA SER A 92 6.44 -22.70 -17.33
C SER A 92 5.62 -23.73 -18.11
N ASN A 93 4.82 -24.55 -17.43
CA ASN A 93 4.00 -25.59 -18.05
C ASN A 93 2.60 -25.10 -18.44
N LYS A 94 2.25 -23.85 -18.13
CA LYS A 94 0.92 -23.28 -18.39
C LYS A 94 0.96 -22.14 -19.40
N LYS A 95 -0.18 -21.93 -20.06
CA LYS A 95 -0.39 -20.74 -20.89
C LYS A 95 -0.35 -19.50 -20.00
N GLN A 96 0.58 -18.60 -20.27
CA GLN A 96 0.73 -17.36 -19.50
C GLN A 96 -0.50 -16.45 -19.63
N THR A 97 -1.15 -16.19 -18.49
CA THR A 97 -2.30 -15.30 -18.30
C THR A 97 -1.86 -13.87 -17.90
N PHE A 98 -0.73 -13.75 -17.21
CA PHE A 98 -0.18 -12.47 -16.75
C PHE A 98 0.94 -11.95 -17.66
N SER A 99 1.04 -10.62 -17.74
CA SER A 99 2.17 -9.94 -18.38
C SER A 99 3.38 -9.94 -17.45
N ASP A 100 4.58 -10.12 -18.02
CA ASP A 100 5.88 -9.94 -17.37
C ASP A 100 6.27 -8.45 -17.11
N LYS A 101 5.33 -7.52 -17.29
CA LYS A 101 5.55 -6.07 -17.17
C LYS A 101 4.71 -5.54 -16.02
N PHE A 102 5.34 -5.18 -14.93
CA PHE A 102 4.64 -4.71 -13.73
C PHE A 102 4.54 -3.18 -13.71
N ILE A 103 3.54 -2.64 -13.01
CA ILE A 103 3.61 -1.29 -12.41
C ILE A 103 3.75 -1.49 -10.92
N TYR A 104 4.61 -0.72 -10.29
CA TYR A 104 4.83 -0.75 -8.86
C TYR A 104 4.67 0.66 -8.29
N ILE A 105 3.84 0.77 -7.26
CA ILE A 105 3.60 1.98 -6.49
C ILE A 105 4.03 1.63 -5.06
N PRO A 106 5.17 2.15 -4.58
CA PRO A 106 5.62 1.88 -3.21
C PRO A 106 4.63 2.36 -2.14
N GLY A 107 4.51 1.59 -1.06
CA GLY A 107 3.78 1.93 0.17
C GLY A 107 4.73 2.41 1.26
N ASN A 108 4.33 2.30 2.52
CA ASN A 108 5.17 2.66 3.66
C ASN A 108 6.09 1.51 4.08
N HIS A 109 5.65 0.24 4.02
CA HIS A 109 6.46 -0.94 4.40
C HIS A 109 7.60 -1.23 3.41
N ASP A 110 7.50 -0.71 2.20
CA ASP A 110 8.49 -0.87 1.14
C ASP A 110 8.93 0.47 0.52
N HIS A 111 8.77 1.55 1.29
CA HIS A 111 9.12 2.93 0.94
C HIS A 111 10.60 3.08 0.52
N HIS A 112 11.50 2.29 1.10
CA HIS A 112 12.91 2.31 0.69
C HIS A 112 13.13 2.02 -0.81
N LEU A 113 12.23 1.26 -1.45
CA LEU A 113 12.29 1.00 -2.87
C LEU A 113 11.90 2.22 -3.71
N TRP A 114 11.07 3.12 -3.17
CA TRP A 114 10.86 4.46 -3.72
C TRP A 114 12.14 5.29 -3.64
N GLU A 115 12.78 5.35 -2.48
CA GLU A 115 13.98 6.16 -2.25
C GLU A 115 15.11 5.79 -3.23
N THR A 116 15.35 4.48 -3.41
CA THR A 116 16.30 3.98 -4.41
C THR A 116 15.94 4.43 -5.84
N ALA A 117 14.64 4.46 -6.18
CA ALA A 117 14.18 4.90 -7.50
C ALA A 117 14.33 6.42 -7.67
N ARG A 118 13.98 7.20 -6.65
CA ARG A 118 14.08 8.67 -6.60
C ARG A 118 15.53 9.13 -6.73
N GLU A 119 16.46 8.52 -5.98
CA GLU A 119 17.89 8.84 -6.09
C GLU A 119 18.40 8.57 -7.51
N ARG A 120 18.05 7.42 -8.08
CA ARG A 120 18.39 7.10 -9.47
C ARG A 120 17.82 8.13 -10.44
N GLN A 121 16.58 8.56 -10.26
CA GLN A 121 15.97 9.59 -11.10
C GLN A 121 16.76 10.89 -11.05
N PHE A 122 17.24 11.28 -9.86
CA PHE A 122 18.05 12.47 -9.69
C PHE A 122 19.43 12.33 -10.35
N LEU A 123 20.06 11.16 -10.24
CA LEU A 123 21.31 10.86 -10.95
C LEU A 123 21.15 10.94 -12.48
N GLU A 124 20.09 10.34 -13.05
CA GLU A 124 19.79 10.41 -14.48
C GLU A 124 19.46 11.84 -14.96
N TYR A 125 19.02 12.73 -14.06
CA TYR A 125 18.87 14.15 -14.31
C TYR A 125 20.24 14.87 -14.28
N MET A 126 21.05 14.62 -13.26
CA MET A 126 22.39 15.20 -13.12
C MET A 126 23.33 14.86 -14.27
N GLU A 127 23.26 13.65 -14.83
CA GLU A 127 24.05 13.23 -16.00
C GLU A 127 23.86 14.15 -17.22
N LYS A 128 22.72 14.86 -17.30
CA LYS A 128 22.40 15.78 -18.40
C LYS A 128 22.91 17.19 -18.16
N ILE A 129 23.53 17.44 -17.01
CA ILE A 129 23.96 18.77 -16.55
C ILE A 129 25.50 18.81 -16.55
N PRO A 130 26.12 19.69 -17.34
CA PRO A 130 27.57 19.83 -17.32
C PRO A 130 28.12 20.29 -15.96
N PRO A 131 29.36 19.91 -15.59
CA PRO A 131 30.04 20.44 -14.41
C PRO A 131 30.05 21.98 -14.40
N GLY A 132 29.86 22.57 -13.21
CA GLY A 132 29.81 24.02 -13.02
C GLY A 132 28.46 24.69 -13.34
N LYS A 133 27.42 23.91 -13.72
CA LYS A 133 26.04 24.41 -13.85
C LYS A 133 25.22 24.14 -12.59
N LEU A 134 24.20 24.98 -12.37
CA LEU A 134 23.27 24.83 -11.26
C LEU A 134 22.51 23.50 -11.38
N ILE A 135 22.51 22.73 -10.29
CA ILE A 135 21.70 21.53 -10.15
C ILE A 135 20.49 21.91 -9.29
N ASN A 136 19.29 21.71 -9.83
CA ASN A 136 18.04 21.96 -9.10
C ASN A 136 17.86 20.95 -7.95
N ILE A 137 17.07 21.32 -6.95
CA ILE A 137 16.70 20.41 -5.86
C ILE A 137 15.99 19.15 -6.42
N PRO A 138 16.21 17.97 -5.81
CA PRO A 138 15.45 16.77 -6.14
C PRO A 138 13.94 16.96 -5.95
N TRP A 139 13.15 16.29 -6.77
CA TRP A 139 11.71 16.17 -6.58
C TRP A 139 11.37 14.79 -6.04
N HIS A 140 10.26 14.70 -5.32
CA HIS A 140 9.89 13.59 -4.46
C HIS A 140 8.64 12.84 -4.93
N HIS A 141 8.27 13.00 -6.20
CA HIS A 141 7.11 12.33 -6.78
C HIS A 141 7.29 12.11 -8.28
N THR A 142 6.44 11.27 -8.86
CA THR A 142 6.29 11.11 -10.31
C THR A 142 5.00 11.77 -10.79
N LYS A 143 4.95 12.11 -12.08
CA LYS A 143 3.67 12.47 -12.71
C LYS A 143 2.69 11.29 -12.62
N MET A 144 1.44 11.53 -12.24
CA MET A 144 0.42 10.48 -12.19
C MET A 144 -0.21 10.21 -13.56
N ILE A 145 -0.37 11.23 -14.41
CA ILE A 145 -0.92 11.08 -15.77
C ILE A 145 0.22 10.98 -16.77
N LYS A 146 0.26 9.87 -17.54
CA LYS A 146 1.36 9.56 -18.46
C LYS A 146 2.72 9.70 -17.75
N PRO A 147 2.97 8.92 -16.67
CA PRO A 147 4.23 8.96 -15.95
C PRO A 147 5.40 8.78 -16.92
N THR A 148 6.56 9.35 -16.58
CA THR A 148 7.84 8.89 -17.11
C THR A 148 8.34 7.84 -16.13
N PRO A 149 8.00 6.55 -16.34
CA PRO A 149 8.17 5.54 -15.30
C PRO A 149 9.65 5.26 -15.06
N LEU A 150 10.04 5.20 -13.80
CA LEU A 150 11.37 4.79 -13.39
C LEU A 150 11.48 3.28 -13.46
N LYS A 151 12.64 2.73 -13.84
CA LYS A 151 12.84 1.27 -13.77
C LYS A 151 13.12 0.89 -12.32
N SER A 152 12.31 0.01 -11.73
CA SER A 152 12.65 -0.60 -10.43
C SER A 152 13.81 -1.56 -10.66
N ARG A 153 15.04 -1.20 -10.23
CA ARG A 153 16.19 -2.10 -10.37
C ARG A 153 16.00 -3.35 -9.52
N PHE A 154 15.52 -3.20 -8.29
CA PHE A 154 15.29 -4.29 -7.35
C PHE A 154 14.29 -5.32 -7.91
N ILE A 155 13.06 -4.91 -8.19
CA ILE A 155 12.00 -5.81 -8.66
C ILE A 155 12.30 -6.35 -10.07
N THR A 156 12.88 -5.52 -10.95
CA THR A 156 13.28 -5.99 -12.29
C THR A 156 14.38 -7.06 -12.20
N THR A 157 15.32 -6.94 -11.27
CA THR A 157 16.32 -7.99 -11.02
C THR A 157 15.65 -9.27 -10.55
N LEU A 158 14.72 -9.21 -9.59
CA LEU A 158 13.97 -10.39 -9.13
C LEU A 158 13.23 -11.08 -10.27
N ILE A 159 12.46 -10.34 -11.06
CA ILE A 159 11.75 -10.87 -12.23
C ILE A 159 12.72 -11.58 -13.20
N ARG A 160 13.85 -10.95 -13.53
CA ARG A 160 14.78 -11.47 -14.54
C ARG A 160 15.65 -12.64 -14.09
N ARG A 161 15.68 -12.94 -12.79
CA ARG A 161 16.34 -14.16 -12.26
C ARG A 161 15.60 -15.43 -12.71
N HIS A 162 14.31 -15.33 -13.03
CA HIS A 162 13.53 -16.44 -13.58
C HIS A 162 13.78 -16.58 -15.09
N LYS A 163 14.22 -17.76 -15.53
CA LYS A 163 14.68 -18.02 -16.91
C LYS A 163 13.63 -17.64 -17.97
N ASN A 164 12.35 -17.86 -17.69
CA ASN A 164 11.22 -17.56 -18.56
C ASN A 164 10.80 -16.07 -18.56
N LEU A 165 11.41 -15.23 -17.73
CA LEU A 165 11.07 -13.81 -17.55
C LEU A 165 12.26 -12.87 -17.74
N ASN A 166 13.30 -13.30 -18.46
CA ASN A 166 14.52 -12.50 -18.69
C ASN A 166 14.28 -11.12 -19.35
N LYS A 167 13.16 -10.94 -20.04
CA LYS A 167 12.71 -9.65 -20.63
C LYS A 167 11.73 -8.88 -19.74
N GLY A 168 11.26 -9.49 -18.66
CA GLY A 168 10.34 -8.90 -17.70
C GLY A 168 10.93 -7.66 -17.04
N ARG A 169 10.05 -6.78 -16.55
CA ARG A 169 10.42 -5.51 -15.92
C ARG A 169 9.33 -4.97 -15.03
N ALA A 170 9.74 -4.19 -14.03
CA ALA A 170 8.85 -3.40 -13.20
C ALA A 170 9.14 -1.91 -13.36
N LEU A 171 8.06 -1.14 -13.46
CA LEU A 171 8.08 0.31 -13.60
C LEU A 171 7.52 0.96 -12.33
N VAL A 172 8.25 1.91 -11.75
CA VAL A 172 7.87 2.62 -10.53
C VAL A 172 7.16 3.92 -10.86
N VAL A 173 6.05 4.16 -10.15
CA VAL A 173 5.27 5.39 -10.13
C VAL A 173 4.93 5.68 -8.68
N TYR A 174 5.05 6.93 -8.22
CA TYR A 174 4.81 7.28 -6.82
C TYR A 174 4.28 8.71 -6.65
N PRO A 175 3.40 8.99 -5.67
CA PRO A 175 2.57 8.01 -4.93
C PRO A 175 1.27 7.68 -5.69
N ASN A 176 0.98 8.41 -6.77
CA ASN A 176 -0.27 8.30 -7.53
C ASN A 176 0.01 7.84 -8.97
N LEU A 177 -0.79 6.89 -9.44
CA LEU A 177 -0.91 6.51 -10.84
C LEU A 177 -2.32 6.83 -11.31
N CYS A 178 -2.47 7.49 -12.46
CA CYS A 178 -3.76 7.73 -13.08
C CYS A 178 -3.84 7.03 -14.45
N LEU A 179 -4.69 6.00 -14.52
CA LEU A 179 -5.07 5.37 -15.77
C LEU A 179 -6.24 6.14 -16.39
N VAL A 180 -6.14 6.48 -17.67
CA VAL A 180 -7.13 7.34 -18.34
C VAL A 180 -7.58 6.72 -19.65
N ASP A 181 -8.89 6.57 -19.83
CA ASP A 181 -9.50 6.43 -21.15
C ASP A 181 -9.93 7.81 -21.64
N ARG A 182 -9.23 8.33 -22.65
CA ARG A 182 -9.49 9.67 -23.21
C ARG A 182 -10.75 9.72 -24.05
N LYS A 183 -11.30 8.59 -24.50
CA LYS A 183 -12.54 8.56 -25.28
C LYS A 183 -13.77 8.70 -24.38
N THR A 184 -13.77 8.01 -23.25
CA THR A 184 -14.88 8.00 -22.29
C THR A 184 -14.67 8.96 -21.12
N GLU A 185 -13.51 9.61 -21.05
CA GLU A 185 -13.07 10.46 -19.94
C GLU A 185 -13.20 9.77 -18.58
N LYS A 186 -12.93 8.46 -18.54
CA LYS A 186 -12.87 7.67 -17.31
C LYS A 186 -11.45 7.67 -16.76
N TYR A 187 -11.34 8.00 -15.47
CA TYR A 187 -10.08 8.09 -14.74
C TYR A 187 -10.09 7.09 -13.59
N VAL A 188 -9.05 6.25 -13.51
CA VAL A 188 -8.80 5.40 -12.35
C VAL A 188 -7.51 5.86 -11.70
N VAL A 189 -7.62 6.48 -10.53
CA VAL A 189 -6.48 6.89 -9.71
C VAL A 189 -6.15 5.77 -8.75
N ILE A 190 -4.89 5.40 -8.68
CA ILE A 190 -4.38 4.31 -7.85
C ILE A 190 -3.26 4.88 -6.98
N THR A 191 -3.35 4.69 -5.67
CA THR A 191 -2.33 5.06 -4.71
C THR A 191 -2.29 4.04 -3.58
N HIS A 192 -1.17 3.85 -2.89
CA HIS A 192 -1.18 2.98 -1.73
C HIS A 192 -2.07 3.55 -0.62
N GLY A 193 -1.96 4.85 -0.35
CA GLY A 193 -2.85 5.56 0.58
C GLY A 193 -2.23 5.90 1.95
N HIS A 194 -0.96 5.58 2.23
CA HIS A 194 -0.34 5.88 3.54
C HIS A 194 -0.48 7.35 3.96
N PHE A 195 -0.39 8.32 3.04
CA PHE A 195 -0.60 9.75 3.40
C PHE A 195 -1.99 10.12 3.89
N ILE A 196 -2.98 9.23 3.78
CA ILE A 196 -4.29 9.39 4.42
C ILE A 196 -4.08 9.45 5.94
N GLU A 197 -3.28 8.55 6.48
CA GLU A 197 -2.97 8.54 7.89
C GLU A 197 -2.04 9.71 8.26
N SER A 198 -2.25 10.23 9.46
CA SER A 198 -1.54 11.42 9.88
C SER A 198 -0.11 11.14 10.34
N ILE A 199 0.26 9.88 10.61
CA ILE A 199 1.62 9.51 11.05
C ILE A 199 2.64 9.74 9.96
N TYR A 200 2.28 9.45 8.73
CA TYR A 200 3.13 9.67 7.56
C TYR A 200 3.26 11.16 7.18
N ARG A 201 2.66 12.05 7.98
CA ARG A 201 2.74 13.51 7.87
C ARG A 201 3.23 14.16 9.15
N LEU A 202 3.79 13.38 10.07
CA LEU A 202 4.19 13.83 11.40
C LEU A 202 5.23 14.95 11.33
N MET A 203 6.24 14.84 10.46
CA MET A 203 7.32 15.84 10.38
C MET A 203 6.79 17.19 9.89
N SER A 204 5.87 17.18 8.92
CA SER A 204 5.19 18.40 8.48
C SER A 204 4.36 19.03 9.60
N ARG A 205 3.67 18.21 10.41
CA ARG A 205 2.90 18.70 11.57
C ARG A 205 3.82 19.30 12.62
N LEU A 206 4.88 18.60 13.00
CA LEU A 206 5.88 19.10 13.93
C LEU A 206 6.48 20.42 13.44
N GLN A 207 6.83 20.53 12.15
CA GLN A 207 7.31 21.78 11.59
C GLN A 207 6.31 22.93 11.76
N SER A 208 5.03 22.68 11.49
CA SER A 208 3.97 23.70 11.65
C SER A 208 3.75 24.15 13.10
N ILE A 209 3.99 23.26 14.08
CA ILE A 209 3.89 23.57 15.52
C ILE A 209 5.12 24.34 16.00
N LEU A 210 6.30 23.92 15.56
CA LEU A 210 7.59 24.45 16.03
C LEU A 210 7.96 25.79 15.40
N LEU A 211 7.54 26.06 14.16
CA LEU A 211 7.97 27.22 13.38
C LEU A 211 6.77 28.12 13.04
N PRO A 212 6.68 29.33 13.63
CA PRO A 212 5.63 30.29 13.32
C PRO A 212 5.53 30.59 11.81
N GLY A 213 4.31 30.57 11.27
CA GLY A 213 4.04 30.87 9.86
C GLY A 213 4.27 29.71 8.88
N LYS A 214 4.66 28.51 9.35
CA LYS A 214 4.68 27.30 8.53
C LYS A 214 3.33 26.61 8.55
N THR A 215 2.76 26.36 7.37
CA THR A 215 1.51 25.61 7.21
C THR A 215 1.80 24.17 6.80
N LEU A 216 0.81 23.29 6.95
CA LEU A 216 0.89 21.94 6.40
C LEU A 216 1.11 21.99 4.88
N PRO A 217 1.91 21.06 4.33
CA PRO A 217 2.15 20.98 2.90
C PRO A 217 0.87 20.60 2.15
N ASP A 218 0.69 21.23 1.00
CA ASP A 218 -0.48 21.13 0.13
C ASP A 218 -0.22 20.25 -1.09
N THR A 219 1.01 20.19 -1.57
CA THR A 219 1.41 19.36 -2.72
C THR A 219 2.05 18.06 -2.28
N ILE A 220 1.84 16.99 -3.06
CA ILE A 220 2.51 15.68 -2.90
C ILE A 220 4.03 15.83 -2.74
N ASP A 221 4.67 16.65 -3.56
CA ASP A 221 6.12 16.85 -3.53
C ASP A 221 6.62 17.34 -2.16
N LYS A 222 5.95 18.35 -1.59
CA LYS A 222 6.30 18.89 -0.27
C LYS A 222 6.00 17.90 0.85
N ILE A 223 4.85 17.21 0.79
CA ILE A 223 4.47 16.20 1.77
C ILE A 223 5.57 15.14 1.84
N GLU A 224 5.96 14.56 0.70
CA GLU A 224 6.98 13.53 0.68
C GLU A 224 8.35 14.11 1.06
N ARG A 225 8.75 15.27 0.52
CA ARG A 225 10.05 15.89 0.84
C ARG A 225 10.25 16.14 2.35
N GLU A 226 9.18 16.46 3.07
CA GLU A 226 9.24 16.71 4.51
C GLU A 226 9.19 15.44 5.35
N ASN A 227 8.60 14.35 4.86
CA ASN A 227 8.33 13.14 5.65
C ASN A 227 9.09 11.89 5.17
N PHE A 228 9.70 11.86 3.99
CA PHE A 228 10.30 10.64 3.41
C PHE A 228 11.29 9.96 4.37
N ALA A 229 12.14 10.72 5.04
CA ALA A 229 13.15 10.17 5.94
C ALA A 229 12.53 9.57 7.21
N TRP A 230 11.43 10.16 7.69
CA TRP A 230 10.63 9.61 8.78
C TRP A 230 9.98 8.29 8.36
N ILE A 231 9.41 8.26 7.16
CA ILE A 231 8.73 7.07 6.62
C ILE A 231 9.74 5.93 6.38
N ASP A 232 10.82 6.20 5.65
CA ASP A 232 11.85 5.20 5.33
C ASP A 232 12.49 4.64 6.60
N PHE A 233 12.82 5.50 7.57
CA PHE A 233 13.43 5.05 8.82
C PHE A 233 12.52 4.09 9.58
N PHE A 234 11.28 4.51 9.91
CA PHE A 234 10.40 3.74 10.79
C PHE A 234 9.74 2.54 10.13
N TRP A 235 9.29 2.67 8.87
CA TRP A 235 8.52 1.64 8.19
C TRP A 235 9.30 0.91 7.10
N SER A 236 10.59 1.19 6.91
CA SER A 236 11.35 0.43 5.92
C SER A 236 12.75 0.05 6.36
N VAL A 237 13.46 0.79 7.20
CA VAL A 237 14.87 0.49 7.54
C VAL A 237 15.02 -0.23 8.88
N LEU A 238 14.12 0.05 9.81
CA LEU A 238 14.26 -0.35 11.21
C LEU A 238 14.35 -1.87 11.39
N GLY A 239 13.45 -2.68 10.81
CA GLY A 239 13.55 -4.15 10.88
C GLY A 239 14.73 -4.76 10.12
N ARG A 240 15.37 -4.01 9.21
CA ARG A 240 16.57 -4.46 8.48
C ARG A 240 17.88 -4.15 9.21
N SER A 241 17.83 -3.53 10.39
CA SER A 241 19.00 -3.08 11.13
C SER A 241 19.67 -4.19 11.98
N GLY A 242 19.55 -5.46 11.56
CA GLY A 242 20.13 -6.62 12.25
C GLY A 242 19.59 -6.79 13.67
N GLY A 243 20.45 -7.19 14.62
CA GLY A 243 20.03 -7.42 16.02
C GLY A 243 19.44 -6.19 16.73
N VAL A 244 19.73 -4.98 16.24
CA VAL A 244 19.06 -3.74 16.71
C VAL A 244 17.63 -3.67 16.17
N GLY A 245 17.40 -4.07 14.91
CA GLY A 245 16.05 -4.19 14.34
C GLY A 245 15.20 -5.22 15.07
N GLU A 246 15.76 -6.36 15.45
CA GLU A 246 15.08 -7.38 16.28
C GLU A 246 14.71 -6.82 17.67
N SER A 247 15.62 -6.06 18.30
CA SER A 247 15.40 -5.43 19.61
C SER A 247 14.42 -4.25 19.55
N ILE A 248 14.34 -3.55 18.41
CA ILE A 248 13.37 -2.47 18.22
C ILE A 248 12.01 -3.03 17.75
N GLY A 249 11.94 -4.20 17.12
CA GLY A 249 10.68 -4.95 16.95
C GLY A 249 10.04 -5.24 18.31
N ILE A 250 10.85 -5.64 19.30
CA ILE A 250 10.43 -5.74 20.70
C ILE A 250 10.03 -4.36 21.27
N MET A 251 10.73 -3.26 20.92
CA MET A 251 10.24 -1.93 21.29
C MET A 251 8.92 -1.59 20.60
N TYR A 252 8.66 -1.99 19.37
CA TYR A 252 7.37 -1.78 18.68
C TYR A 252 6.24 -2.51 19.41
N ASP A 253 6.51 -3.71 19.90
CA ASP A 253 5.61 -4.47 20.76
C ASP A 253 5.47 -3.83 22.17
N MET A 254 6.56 -3.28 22.75
CA MET A 254 6.52 -2.52 24.01
C MET A 254 5.85 -1.14 23.89
N LEU A 255 5.89 -0.52 22.72
CA LEU A 255 5.19 0.73 22.42
C LEU A 255 3.67 0.49 22.47
N GLN A 256 3.18 -0.75 22.39
CA GLN A 256 1.77 -1.09 22.62
C GLN A 256 1.35 -0.92 24.10
N ASP A 257 2.30 -0.79 25.03
CA ASP A 257 2.03 -0.47 26.43
C ASP A 257 2.18 1.05 26.72
N GLN A 258 1.06 1.67 27.10
CA GLN A 258 0.97 3.11 27.34
C GLN A 258 1.95 3.61 28.43
N ASN A 259 2.24 2.78 29.45
CA ASN A 259 3.12 3.15 30.56
C ASN A 259 4.59 3.17 30.13
N SER A 260 5.02 2.18 29.34
CA SER A 260 6.38 2.08 28.79
C SER A 260 6.72 3.23 27.84
N LEU A 261 5.75 3.74 27.10
CA LEU A 261 5.89 4.89 26.18
C LEU A 261 6.14 6.21 26.91
N GLU A 262 5.40 6.47 27.99
CA GLU A 262 5.60 7.65 28.83
C GLU A 262 6.93 7.59 29.58
N GLU A 263 7.34 6.39 30.04
CA GLU A 263 8.63 6.18 30.68
C GLU A 263 9.81 6.39 29.69
N LEU A 264 9.71 5.87 28.48
CA LEU A 264 10.71 6.08 27.42
C LEU A 264 10.85 7.58 27.09
N ALA A 265 9.75 8.30 26.94
CA ALA A 265 9.75 9.73 26.72
C ALA A 265 10.41 10.48 27.88
N ASN A 266 10.05 10.18 29.13
CA ASN A 266 10.65 10.80 30.31
C ASN A 266 12.15 10.49 30.43
N ASN A 267 12.56 9.27 30.10
CA ASN A 267 13.97 8.85 30.11
C ASN A 267 14.78 9.53 29.01
N LEU A 268 14.21 9.69 27.81
CA LEU A 268 14.82 10.43 26.70
C LEU A 268 14.97 11.92 27.04
N PHE A 269 13.91 12.54 27.59
CA PHE A 269 13.96 13.92 28.07
C PHE A 269 15.05 14.08 29.15
N THR A 270 15.07 13.20 30.15
CA THR A 270 16.06 13.25 31.23
C THR A 270 17.49 13.07 30.72
N HIS A 271 17.73 12.18 29.75
CA HIS A 271 19.05 11.99 29.15
C HIS A 271 19.48 13.18 28.29
N LEU A 272 18.58 13.73 27.46
CA LEU A 272 18.83 14.92 26.67
C LEU A 272 19.17 16.13 27.56
N MET A 273 18.52 16.22 28.73
CA MET A 273 18.80 17.26 29.73
C MET A 273 20.11 17.05 30.47
N LYS A 274 20.61 15.81 30.61
CA LYS A 274 21.91 15.49 31.20
C LYS A 274 23.10 15.70 30.25
N GLY A 275 22.88 15.61 28.93
CA GLY A 275 23.93 15.57 27.91
C GLY A 275 24.55 16.91 27.46
N GLY A 276 24.01 18.07 27.84
CA GLY A 276 24.65 19.37 27.54
C GLY A 276 23.69 20.53 27.26
N LYS A 277 24.27 21.74 27.10
CA LYS A 277 23.66 23.09 27.08
C LYS A 277 22.57 23.30 26.02
N ILE A 278 21.40 22.70 26.18
CA ILE A 278 20.20 23.08 25.41
C ILE A 278 19.74 24.45 25.92
N PRO A 279 19.57 25.49 25.08
CA PRO A 279 19.09 26.80 25.52
C PRO A 279 17.74 26.69 26.27
N PRO A 280 17.50 27.47 27.34
CA PRO A 280 16.27 27.37 28.14
C PRO A 280 14.98 27.47 27.32
N ALA A 281 14.97 28.29 26.27
CA ALA A 281 13.83 28.41 25.35
C ALA A 281 13.51 27.09 24.61
N PHE A 282 14.53 26.31 24.23
CA PHE A 282 14.34 24.99 23.63
C PHE A 282 13.94 23.94 24.67
N GLN A 283 14.43 24.04 25.92
CA GLN A 283 14.05 23.12 27.00
C GLN A 283 12.55 23.22 27.32
N SER A 284 12.01 24.44 27.39
CA SER A 284 10.57 24.68 27.63
C SER A 284 9.69 24.16 26.50
N MET A 285 10.21 24.06 25.27
CA MET A 285 9.51 23.54 24.10
C MET A 285 9.64 22.01 23.96
N LEU A 286 10.74 21.42 24.44
CA LEU A 286 11.04 19.99 24.30
C LEU A 286 9.99 19.10 24.98
N LYS A 287 9.58 19.43 26.21
CA LYS A 287 8.59 18.66 26.96
C LYS A 287 7.20 18.62 26.30
N PRO A 288 6.58 19.75 25.88
CA PRO A 288 5.29 19.70 25.18
C PRO A 288 5.38 19.00 23.82
N VAL A 289 6.50 19.11 23.10
CA VAL A 289 6.71 18.38 21.84
C VAL A 289 6.78 16.88 22.08
N LEU A 290 7.52 16.46 23.11
CA LEU A 290 7.65 15.04 23.44
C LEU A 290 6.32 14.46 23.92
N ASN A 291 5.60 15.17 24.79
CA ASN A 291 4.25 14.79 25.20
C ASN A 291 3.28 14.71 24.03
N PHE A 292 3.38 15.65 23.07
CA PHE A 292 2.59 15.60 21.84
C PHE A 292 2.93 14.33 21.05
N ILE A 293 4.21 14.05 20.80
CA ILE A 293 4.65 12.85 20.07
C ILE A 293 4.15 11.59 20.80
N THR A 294 4.33 11.48 22.11
CA THR A 294 3.87 10.33 22.91
C THR A 294 2.35 10.17 22.82
N ALA A 295 1.57 11.22 23.08
CA ALA A 295 0.11 11.16 22.98
C ALA A 295 -0.36 10.80 21.57
N TRP A 296 0.38 11.25 20.56
CA TRP A 296 0.10 10.98 19.16
C TRP A 296 0.40 9.51 18.79
N PHE A 297 1.52 8.95 19.28
CA PHE A 297 1.86 7.53 19.16
C PHE A 297 0.88 6.63 19.94
N VAL A 298 0.54 6.99 21.18
CA VAL A 298 -0.48 6.29 21.98
C VAL A 298 -1.82 6.34 21.25
N GLY A 299 -2.19 7.48 20.66
CA GLY A 299 -3.38 7.61 19.83
C GLY A 299 -3.35 6.69 18.61
N TYR A 300 -2.24 6.65 17.88
CA TYR A 300 -2.03 5.77 16.73
C TYR A 300 -2.18 4.29 17.09
N ILE A 301 -1.53 3.84 18.16
CA ILE A 301 -1.60 2.48 18.68
C ILE A 301 -3.00 2.17 19.17
N ALA A 302 -3.60 3.07 19.97
CA ALA A 302 -4.96 2.92 20.42
C ALA A 302 -5.94 2.89 19.25
N THR A 303 -5.72 3.56 18.12
CA THR A 303 -6.57 3.46 16.92
C THR A 303 -6.32 2.18 16.11
N HIS A 304 -5.12 1.61 16.17
CA HIS A 304 -4.83 0.28 15.62
C HIS A 304 -5.48 -0.82 16.48
N GLU A 305 -5.41 -0.71 17.81
CA GLU A 305 -6.08 -1.61 18.76
C GLU A 305 -7.60 -1.39 18.83
N ARG A 306 -8.08 -0.15 18.73
CA ARG A 306 -9.53 0.22 18.69
C ARG A 306 -10.08 0.27 17.27
N GLY A 307 -9.29 -0.11 16.26
CA GLY A 307 -9.74 -0.35 14.88
C GLY A 307 -10.86 -1.39 14.78
N LEU A 308 -11.19 -2.02 15.91
CA LEU A 308 -12.40 -2.73 16.37
C LEU A 308 -13.73 -1.97 16.24
N THR A 309 -13.79 -0.79 15.61
CA THR A 309 -15.08 -0.14 15.30
C THR A 309 -15.75 -0.84 14.13
N ASN A 310 -17.07 -1.03 14.17
CA ASN A 310 -17.85 -1.62 13.06
C ASN A 310 -17.86 -0.76 11.76
N GLU A 311 -17.23 0.42 11.75
CA GLU A 311 -17.16 1.30 10.58
C GLU A 311 -16.07 0.88 9.57
N LEU A 312 -16.35 1.08 8.27
CA LEU A 312 -15.44 0.75 7.16
C LEU A 312 -14.13 1.55 7.21
N LEU A 313 -14.20 2.82 7.60
CA LEU A 313 -13.05 3.70 7.82
C LEU A 313 -13.25 4.42 9.16
N GLY A 314 -12.18 4.46 9.98
CA GLY A 314 -12.18 5.27 11.19
C GLY A 314 -12.23 6.77 10.87
N ASN A 315 -12.60 7.60 11.85
CA ASN A 315 -12.73 9.06 11.67
C ASN A 315 -11.43 9.72 11.15
N ASP A 316 -10.28 9.28 11.64
CA ASP A 316 -8.98 9.78 11.19
C ASP A 316 -8.71 9.41 9.73
N ALA A 317 -9.01 8.18 9.34
CA ALA A 317 -8.87 7.73 7.95
C ALA A 317 -9.85 8.47 7.01
N LYS A 318 -11.10 8.71 7.43
CA LYS A 318 -12.09 9.50 6.67
C LYS A 318 -11.62 10.95 6.47
N THR A 319 -11.12 11.58 7.54
CA THR A 319 -10.59 12.95 7.51
C THR A 319 -9.35 13.03 6.64
N GLY A 320 -8.45 12.06 6.78
CA GLY A 320 -7.25 11.92 5.97
C GLY A 320 -7.53 11.71 4.49
N LEU A 321 -8.49 10.86 4.16
CA LEU A 321 -8.92 10.57 2.79
C LEU A 321 -9.52 11.82 2.14
N SER A 322 -10.36 12.53 2.89
CA SER A 322 -10.93 13.80 2.43
C SER A 322 -9.85 14.82 2.17
N TRP A 323 -8.97 15.05 3.15
CA TRP A 323 -7.83 15.95 2.95
C TRP A 323 -6.98 15.58 1.73
N TYR A 324 -6.66 14.29 1.54
CA TYR A 324 -5.79 13.83 0.46
C TYR A 324 -6.42 14.05 -0.93
N ILE A 325 -7.70 13.69 -1.08
CA ILE A 325 -8.43 13.87 -2.35
C ILE A 325 -8.64 15.36 -2.63
N GLU A 326 -9.06 16.13 -1.63
CA GLU A 326 -9.48 17.52 -1.80
C GLU A 326 -8.31 18.50 -1.96
N CYS A 327 -7.12 18.14 -1.47
CA CYS A 327 -5.96 19.01 -1.50
C CYS A 327 -4.84 18.47 -2.41
N PRO A 328 -3.95 17.56 -1.99
CA PRO A 328 -2.77 17.21 -2.78
C PRO A 328 -3.12 16.51 -4.09
N LEU A 329 -4.10 15.59 -4.11
CA LEU A 329 -4.52 14.95 -5.35
C LEU A 329 -5.18 15.94 -6.32
N ARG A 330 -6.07 16.78 -5.80
CA ARG A 330 -6.74 17.84 -6.58
C ARG A 330 -5.71 18.77 -7.23
N LEU A 331 -4.71 19.24 -6.47
CA LEU A 331 -3.65 20.10 -6.99
C LEU A 331 -2.81 19.39 -8.05
N GLN A 332 -2.48 18.11 -7.85
CA GLN A 332 -1.77 17.32 -8.86
C GLN A 332 -2.59 17.19 -10.17
N PHE A 333 -3.91 17.00 -10.08
CA PHE A 333 -4.78 17.01 -11.27
C PHE A 333 -4.77 18.36 -11.98
N LEU A 334 -4.91 19.47 -11.25
CA LEU A 334 -4.92 20.80 -11.85
C LEU A 334 -3.59 21.12 -12.54
N GLN A 335 -2.48 20.57 -12.04
CA GLN A 335 -1.16 20.72 -12.64
C GLN A 335 -0.95 19.81 -13.87
N GLU A 336 -1.43 18.57 -13.83
CA GLU A 336 -1.09 17.55 -14.85
C GLU A 336 -2.19 17.33 -15.91
N ASN A 337 -3.46 17.60 -15.59
CA ASN A 337 -4.58 17.39 -16.49
C ASN A 337 -5.11 18.71 -17.05
N LYS A 338 -4.81 18.97 -18.32
CA LYS A 338 -5.28 20.17 -19.04
C LYS A 338 -6.81 20.29 -19.07
N ALA A 339 -7.55 19.18 -18.94
CA ALA A 339 -9.01 19.17 -18.89
C ALA A 339 -9.59 19.51 -17.50
N GLY A 340 -8.75 19.77 -16.49
CA GLY A 340 -9.17 20.05 -15.12
C GLY A 340 -9.48 18.77 -14.32
N LEU A 341 -10.41 18.88 -13.37
CA LEU A 341 -10.79 17.75 -12.51
C LEU A 341 -11.68 16.76 -13.27
N PRO A 342 -11.47 15.44 -13.08
CA PRO A 342 -12.22 14.42 -13.80
C PRO A 342 -13.68 14.37 -13.35
N ARG A 343 -14.59 14.20 -14.30
CA ARG A 343 -16.02 13.95 -14.02
C ARG A 343 -16.32 12.49 -13.69
N ASN A 344 -15.61 11.55 -14.29
CA ASN A 344 -15.77 10.13 -14.01
C ASN A 344 -14.46 9.61 -13.41
N MET A 345 -14.39 9.58 -12.08
CA MET A 345 -13.20 9.13 -11.35
C MET A 345 -13.51 8.01 -10.38
N THR A 346 -12.71 6.94 -10.45
CA THR A 346 -12.60 5.93 -9.40
C THR A 346 -11.23 6.07 -8.73
N PHE A 347 -11.23 6.25 -7.41
CA PHE A 347 -10.06 6.30 -6.56
C PHE A 347 -9.87 4.95 -5.86
N VAL A 348 -8.75 4.30 -6.15
CA VAL A 348 -8.36 2.98 -5.64
C VAL A 348 -7.19 3.16 -4.68
N PHE A 349 -7.32 2.63 -3.46
CA PHE A 349 -6.26 2.65 -2.47
C PHE A 349 -6.19 1.39 -1.61
N GLY A 350 -5.08 1.17 -0.91
CA GLY A 350 -4.86 0.05 0.02
C GLY A 350 -4.73 0.56 1.46
N HIS A 351 -3.72 0.06 2.19
CA HIS A 351 -3.23 0.54 3.48
C HIS A 351 -4.10 0.22 4.69
N THR A 352 -5.43 0.37 4.60
CA THR A 352 -6.30 0.26 5.79
C THR A 352 -6.74 -1.18 6.10
N HIS A 353 -6.33 -2.15 5.28
CA HIS A 353 -6.68 -3.58 5.36
C HIS A 353 -8.19 -3.91 5.33
N LYS A 354 -9.04 -2.93 4.99
CA LYS A 354 -10.50 -3.01 5.03
C LYS A 354 -11.09 -2.82 3.64
N PRO A 355 -11.35 -3.90 2.88
CA PRO A 355 -11.80 -3.76 1.50
C PRO A 355 -13.21 -3.19 1.44
N PHE A 356 -13.46 -2.22 0.57
CA PHE A 356 -14.79 -1.63 0.37
C PHE A 356 -14.92 -1.00 -1.02
N CYS A 357 -16.17 -0.82 -1.45
CA CYS A 357 -16.51 -0.24 -2.75
C CYS A 357 -17.76 0.62 -2.59
N GLU A 358 -17.65 1.94 -2.77
CA GLU A 358 -18.78 2.87 -2.60
C GLU A 358 -18.67 4.10 -3.51
N LYS A 359 -19.76 4.83 -3.68
CA LYS A 359 -19.74 6.18 -4.27
C LYS A 359 -19.81 7.23 -3.18
N SER A 360 -18.99 8.27 -3.31
CA SER A 360 -18.95 9.39 -2.38
C SER A 360 -19.30 10.72 -3.06
N LYS A 361 -20.25 11.43 -2.46
CA LYS A 361 -20.61 12.82 -2.78
C LYS A 361 -19.76 13.85 -2.04
N ALA A 362 -18.93 13.42 -1.08
CA ALA A 362 -18.24 14.32 -0.14
C ALA A 362 -17.40 15.39 -0.83
N PHE A 363 -16.82 15.06 -1.98
CA PHE A 363 -15.83 15.90 -2.65
C PHE A 363 -16.43 16.93 -3.64
N LEU A 364 -17.75 16.95 -3.81
CA LEU A 364 -18.43 17.93 -4.67
C LEU A 364 -18.16 19.37 -4.20
N ALA A 365 -18.18 19.60 -2.88
CA ALA A 365 -17.89 20.90 -2.29
C ALA A 365 -16.45 21.38 -2.56
N SER A 366 -15.54 20.45 -2.83
CA SER A 366 -14.12 20.70 -3.10
C SER A 366 -13.82 20.92 -4.60
N GLY A 367 -14.87 21.05 -5.42
CA GLY A 367 -14.79 21.40 -6.83
C GLY A 367 -14.74 20.21 -7.80
N TYR A 368 -14.84 18.97 -7.30
CA TYR A 368 -15.04 17.82 -8.19
C TYR A 368 -16.43 17.90 -8.85
N PRO A 369 -16.53 17.69 -10.18
CA PRO A 369 -17.78 17.94 -10.90
C PRO A 369 -18.82 16.81 -10.78
N ALA A 370 -18.47 15.68 -10.14
CA ALA A 370 -19.39 14.58 -9.86
C ALA A 370 -18.93 13.75 -8.66
N GLU A 371 -19.75 12.77 -8.28
CA GLU A 371 -19.41 11.76 -7.28
C GLU A 371 -18.15 10.97 -7.68
N ILE A 372 -17.34 10.64 -6.68
CA ILE A 372 -16.13 9.83 -6.87
C ILE A 372 -16.42 8.41 -6.41
N GLY A 373 -16.06 7.43 -7.24
CA GLY A 373 -16.03 6.04 -6.83
C GLY A 373 -14.83 5.78 -5.91
N LEU A 374 -15.03 5.15 -4.77
CA LEU A 374 -13.98 4.77 -3.83
C LEU A 374 -13.88 3.25 -3.80
N MET A 375 -12.66 2.73 -3.93
CA MET A 375 -12.35 1.31 -3.78
C MET A 375 -11.13 1.16 -2.87
N ASN A 376 -11.27 0.37 -1.81
CA ASN A 376 -10.15 -0.04 -0.97
C ASN A 376 -9.81 -1.52 -1.24
N THR A 377 -8.56 -1.84 -1.53
CA THR A 377 -8.11 -3.19 -1.85
C THR A 377 -8.01 -4.11 -0.63
N GLY A 378 -8.05 -3.57 0.59
CA GLY A 378 -7.89 -4.34 1.81
C GLY A 378 -6.43 -4.74 2.04
N GLY A 379 -6.21 -5.84 2.76
CA GLY A 379 -4.89 -6.36 3.09
C GLY A 379 -4.89 -7.87 3.24
N TRP A 380 -3.72 -8.47 3.05
CA TRP A 380 -3.53 -9.92 3.05
C TRP A 380 -2.85 -10.42 4.32
N VAL A 381 -3.04 -9.70 5.42
CA VAL A 381 -2.45 -9.96 6.73
C VAL A 381 -3.52 -10.25 7.77
N VAL A 382 -3.12 -10.91 8.85
CA VAL A 382 -3.92 -11.03 10.07
C VAL A 382 -3.20 -10.23 11.15
N ASP A 383 -3.81 -9.13 11.59
CA ASP A 383 -3.16 -8.21 12.54
C ASP A 383 -3.64 -8.40 13.98
N THR A 384 -4.73 -9.15 14.18
CA THR A 384 -5.38 -9.27 15.47
C THR A 384 -5.71 -10.72 15.82
N ILE A 385 -5.66 -11.04 17.11
CA ILE A 385 -6.07 -12.36 17.64
C ILE A 385 -7.56 -12.59 17.36
N ARG A 386 -8.39 -11.55 17.53
CA ARG A 386 -9.84 -11.64 17.36
C ARG A 386 -10.27 -11.26 15.94
N PRO A 387 -11.05 -12.12 15.25
CA PRO A 387 -11.52 -11.84 13.90
C PRO A 387 -12.20 -10.47 13.74
N GLN A 388 -11.80 -9.73 12.70
CA GLN A 388 -12.42 -8.46 12.35
C GLN A 388 -13.28 -8.58 11.08
N PRO A 389 -14.62 -8.36 11.15
CA PRO A 389 -15.49 -8.54 9.99
C PRO A 389 -15.15 -7.66 8.78
N GLN A 390 -14.59 -6.48 9.04
CA GLN A 390 -14.23 -5.51 8.01
C GLN A 390 -12.88 -5.81 7.35
N PHE A 391 -11.99 -6.57 8.00
CA PHE A 391 -10.65 -6.84 7.50
C PHE A 391 -10.71 -7.93 6.44
N GLY A 392 -9.84 -7.85 5.44
CA GLY A 392 -9.72 -8.87 4.40
C GLY A 392 -9.01 -8.38 3.15
N GLY A 393 -8.89 -9.25 2.16
CA GLY A 393 -8.16 -8.97 0.92
C GLY A 393 -9.08 -8.92 -0.29
N SER A 394 -8.75 -8.02 -1.21
CA SER A 394 -9.40 -7.90 -2.52
C SER A 394 -8.41 -7.55 -3.62
N ALA A 395 -8.84 -7.67 -4.86
CA ALA A 395 -8.11 -7.21 -6.04
C ALA A 395 -9.01 -6.29 -6.87
N VAL A 396 -8.45 -5.27 -7.52
CA VAL A 396 -9.23 -4.45 -8.47
C VAL A 396 -8.86 -4.81 -9.90
N LEU A 397 -9.84 -5.26 -10.67
CA LEU A 397 -9.72 -5.55 -12.10
C LEU A 397 -10.12 -4.32 -12.92
N ILE A 398 -9.31 -3.95 -13.91
CA ILE A 398 -9.53 -2.75 -14.71
C ILE A 398 -9.42 -3.12 -16.19
N ASP A 399 -10.42 -2.75 -17.00
CA ASP A 399 -10.41 -3.00 -18.45
C ASP A 399 -9.79 -1.84 -19.27
N GLU A 400 -9.77 -2.02 -20.58
CA GLU A 400 -9.24 -1.05 -21.54
C GLU A 400 -10.00 0.30 -21.53
N GLU A 401 -11.30 0.27 -21.24
CA GLU A 401 -12.20 1.43 -21.11
C GLU A 401 -12.21 2.01 -19.68
N LYS A 402 -11.32 1.50 -18.80
CA LYS A 402 -11.13 1.96 -17.43
C LYS A 402 -12.37 1.80 -16.55
N ASN A 403 -13.19 0.79 -16.86
CA ASN A 403 -14.15 0.25 -15.91
C ASN A 403 -13.37 -0.53 -14.84
N ALA A 404 -13.70 -0.31 -13.57
CA ALA A 404 -13.06 -0.97 -12.44
C ALA A 404 -14.07 -1.90 -11.73
N VAL A 405 -13.61 -3.08 -11.32
CA VAL A 405 -14.39 -4.04 -10.53
C VAL A 405 -13.51 -4.51 -9.38
N LEU A 406 -14.01 -4.36 -8.16
CA LEU A 406 -13.39 -4.89 -6.96
C LEU A 406 -13.83 -6.35 -6.78
N VAL A 407 -12.86 -7.26 -6.76
CA VAL A 407 -13.03 -8.67 -6.44
C VAL A 407 -12.70 -8.82 -4.97
N ARG A 408 -13.73 -8.77 -4.13
CA ARG A 408 -13.59 -9.05 -2.71
C ARG A 408 -13.37 -10.54 -2.54
N LEU A 409 -12.18 -10.94 -2.13
CA LEU A 409 -11.77 -12.34 -2.09
C LEU A 409 -12.11 -12.96 -0.75
N TYR A 410 -11.84 -12.25 0.35
CA TYR A 410 -12.30 -12.69 1.67
C TYR A 410 -12.49 -11.49 2.60
N ASN A 411 -13.23 -11.73 3.66
CA ASN A 411 -13.17 -11.00 4.92
C ASN A 411 -12.88 -12.01 6.04
N GLU A 412 -12.26 -11.60 7.14
CA GLU A 412 -11.82 -12.53 8.19
C GLU A 412 -12.96 -13.34 8.85
N THR A 413 -14.19 -12.84 8.78
CA THR A 413 -15.39 -13.54 9.27
C THR A 413 -16.30 -14.04 8.15
N ASN A 414 -15.96 -13.77 6.89
CA ASN A 414 -16.76 -14.16 5.74
C ASN A 414 -15.85 -14.37 4.51
N HIS A 415 -15.57 -15.63 4.18
CA HIS A 415 -14.68 -16.01 3.09
C HIS A 415 -15.37 -16.05 1.72
N LYS A 416 -16.59 -15.50 1.58
CA LYS A 416 -17.30 -15.50 0.29
C LYS A 416 -16.74 -14.45 -0.67
N ILE A 417 -16.43 -14.92 -1.86
CA ILE A 417 -15.96 -14.08 -2.97
C ILE A 417 -17.13 -13.29 -3.56
N ARG A 418 -16.92 -11.98 -3.78
CA ARG A 418 -17.92 -11.06 -4.33
C ARG A 418 -17.30 -10.13 -5.39
N PHE A 419 -18.10 -9.77 -6.39
CA PHE A 419 -17.74 -8.78 -7.40
C PHE A 419 -18.52 -7.49 -7.14
N GLU A 420 -17.81 -6.40 -6.95
CA GLU A 420 -18.37 -5.10 -6.56
C GLU A 420 -17.90 -4.01 -7.54
N SER A 421 -18.76 -3.03 -7.80
CA SER A 421 -18.44 -1.86 -8.62
C SER A 421 -19.24 -0.67 -8.11
N VAL A 422 -18.66 0.51 -8.24
CA VAL A 422 -19.30 1.79 -7.91
C VAL A 422 -20.49 2.10 -8.84
N ASP A 423 -20.46 1.54 -10.05
CA ASP A 423 -21.55 1.55 -11.01
C ASP A 423 -22.26 0.19 -11.08
N SER A 424 -23.55 0.19 -11.39
CA SER A 424 -24.32 -1.04 -11.63
C SER A 424 -23.76 -1.82 -12.84
N SER A 425 -24.07 -3.12 -12.93
CA SER A 425 -23.66 -3.98 -14.05
C SER A 425 -24.13 -3.46 -15.42
N GLU A 426 -25.26 -2.75 -15.48
CA GLU A 426 -25.73 -2.09 -16.70
C GLU A 426 -24.79 -0.97 -17.17
N LYS A 427 -24.14 -0.28 -16.23
CA LYS A 427 -23.23 0.85 -16.47
C LYS A 427 -21.74 0.45 -16.46
N ASN A 428 -21.44 -0.77 -16.02
CA ASN A 428 -20.10 -1.35 -15.98
C ASN A 428 -20.03 -2.65 -16.83
N PRO A 429 -19.63 -2.54 -18.11
CA PRO A 429 -19.50 -3.68 -19.02
C PRO A 429 -18.53 -4.77 -18.53
N LEU A 430 -17.49 -4.41 -17.77
CA LEU A 430 -16.57 -5.37 -17.17
C LEU A 430 -17.27 -6.20 -16.09
N LEU A 431 -18.02 -5.57 -15.18
CA LEU A 431 -18.78 -6.27 -14.14
C LEU A 431 -19.77 -7.24 -14.76
N LYS A 432 -20.57 -6.77 -15.73
CA LYS A 432 -21.53 -7.63 -16.44
C LYS A 432 -20.85 -8.86 -17.02
N LYS A 433 -19.76 -8.67 -17.75
CA LYS A 433 -19.02 -9.77 -18.38
C LYS A 433 -18.41 -10.74 -17.36
N ILE A 434 -17.97 -10.26 -16.19
CA ILE A 434 -17.49 -11.12 -15.11
C ILE A 434 -18.65 -11.97 -14.57
N LEU A 435 -19.78 -11.34 -14.24
CA LEU A 435 -20.96 -12.04 -13.72
C LEU A 435 -21.52 -13.08 -14.72
N ASP A 436 -21.48 -12.78 -16.02
CA ASP A 436 -21.95 -13.70 -17.08
C ASP A 436 -21.05 -14.93 -17.25
N LYS A 437 -19.77 -14.85 -16.86
CA LYS A 437 -18.77 -15.86 -17.19
C LYS A 437 -18.15 -16.58 -16.01
N VAL A 438 -18.18 -15.97 -14.83
CA VAL A 438 -17.47 -16.46 -13.66
C VAL A 438 -18.47 -17.01 -12.66
N ASP A 439 -18.45 -18.33 -12.50
CA ASP A 439 -19.20 -19.03 -11.47
C ASP A 439 -18.37 -19.17 -10.20
N VAL A 440 -18.72 -18.35 -9.19
CA VAL A 440 -18.09 -18.33 -7.86
C VAL A 440 -18.37 -19.59 -7.03
N THR A 441 -19.26 -20.48 -7.50
CA THR A 441 -19.54 -21.76 -6.84
C THR A 441 -18.66 -22.91 -7.33
N SER A 442 -17.85 -22.68 -8.37
CA SER A 442 -16.93 -23.69 -8.88
C SER A 442 -15.78 -24.00 -7.92
N ASP A 443 -15.21 -25.21 -8.04
CA ASP A 443 -14.22 -25.76 -7.10
C ASP A 443 -13.05 -24.79 -6.83
N VAL A 444 -12.54 -24.08 -7.85
CA VAL A 444 -11.43 -23.12 -7.71
C VAL A 444 -11.71 -22.04 -6.65
N PHE A 445 -12.95 -21.56 -6.55
CA PHE A 445 -13.33 -20.51 -5.60
C PHE A 445 -13.68 -21.09 -4.23
N ARG A 446 -14.22 -22.32 -4.17
CA ARG A 446 -14.46 -23.04 -2.92
C ARG A 446 -13.13 -23.40 -2.25
N ASP A 447 -12.21 -23.99 -3.00
CA ASP A 447 -10.87 -24.36 -2.53
C ASP A 447 -10.11 -23.13 -2.00
N PHE A 448 -10.24 -21.98 -2.67
CA PHE A 448 -9.70 -20.72 -2.16
C PHE A 448 -10.31 -20.32 -0.82
N SER A 449 -11.63 -20.36 -0.69
CA SER A 449 -12.33 -19.98 0.54
C SER A 449 -11.91 -20.87 1.72
N GLU A 450 -11.77 -22.18 1.47
CA GLU A 450 -11.28 -23.16 2.45
C GLU A 450 -9.82 -22.89 2.84
N ALA A 451 -8.93 -22.70 1.86
CA ALA A 451 -7.53 -22.39 2.08
C ALA A 451 -7.34 -21.09 2.88
N MET A 452 -8.13 -20.05 2.58
CA MET A 452 -8.08 -18.79 3.33
C MET A 452 -8.53 -18.96 4.77
N GLN A 453 -9.58 -19.75 5.02
CA GLN A 453 -10.03 -20.04 6.36
C GLN A 453 -8.95 -20.75 7.19
N GLU A 454 -8.28 -21.74 6.61
CA GLU A 454 -7.18 -22.46 7.27
C GLU A 454 -5.97 -21.56 7.53
N GLU A 455 -5.54 -20.77 6.55
CA GLU A 455 -4.42 -19.83 6.69
C GLU A 455 -4.71 -18.78 7.78
N ILE A 456 -5.91 -18.19 7.80
CA ILE A 456 -6.30 -17.21 8.84
C ILE A 456 -6.22 -17.85 10.23
N GLN A 457 -6.72 -19.08 10.39
CA GLN A 457 -6.63 -19.80 11.67
C GLN A 457 -5.17 -20.09 12.07
N LEU A 458 -4.32 -20.45 11.11
CA LEU A 458 -2.90 -20.66 11.34
C LEU A 458 -2.21 -19.37 11.78
N LYS A 459 -2.42 -18.26 11.08
CA LYS A 459 -1.79 -16.96 11.41
C LYS A 459 -2.20 -16.45 12.78
N ARG A 460 -3.46 -16.64 13.18
CA ARG A 460 -3.89 -16.31 14.56
C ARG A 460 -3.15 -17.11 15.62
N LYS A 461 -2.94 -18.42 15.40
CA LYS A 461 -2.17 -19.26 16.32
C LYS A 461 -0.71 -18.82 16.40
N VAL A 462 -0.14 -18.45 15.26
CA VAL A 462 1.22 -17.89 15.18
C VAL A 462 1.34 -16.58 15.97
N ILE A 463 0.39 -15.66 15.81
CA ILE A 463 0.37 -14.38 16.55
C ILE A 463 0.22 -14.64 18.05
N GLN A 464 -0.72 -15.51 18.45
CA GLN A 464 -0.93 -15.88 19.85
C GLN A 464 0.35 -16.42 20.49
N LYS A 465 1.06 -17.34 19.81
CA LYS A 465 2.31 -17.93 20.28
C LYS A 465 3.46 -16.91 20.42
N ARG A 466 3.43 -15.81 19.67
CA ARG A 466 4.46 -14.75 19.77
C ARG A 466 4.21 -13.77 20.90
N ILE A 467 2.96 -13.66 21.36
CA ILE A 467 2.55 -12.77 22.46
C ILE A 467 2.73 -13.47 23.82
N GLU A 468 2.69 -14.81 23.83
CA GLU A 468 3.02 -15.68 24.97
C GLU A 468 4.54 -15.89 25.12
#